data_AF-A0A8T2N6J6-F1
#
_entry.id   AF-A0A8T2N6J6-F1
#
_cell.length_a   1.000
_cell.length_b   1.000
_cell.length_c   1.000
_cell.angle_alpha   90.00
_cell.angle_beta   90.00
_cell.angle_gamma   90.00
#
_symmetry.space_group_name_H-M   'P 1'
#
loop_
_entity.id
_entity.type
_entity.pdbx_description
1 polymer ?
#
loop_
_entity_poly.entity_id
_entity_poly.type
_entity_poly.pdbx_seq_one_letter_code
_entity_poly.pdbx_strand_id
1 'polypeptide(L)'
;MAEYLASIFGTEKDKVNCSFYFKIGACRHGDRCSRLHNKPTFSQTILIQNIYRNPQNSAQTADGSHCCVTARSWQSFEGLPQHC
;
A
#
# COMPACT_ATOMS: atom_id res chain seq x y z
N MET A 1 26.15 -18.01 -4.40
CA MET A 1 25.71 -17.42 -3.10
C MET A 1 24.84 -16.18 -3.30
N ALA A 2 25.22 -15.27 -4.20
CA ALA A 2 24.40 -14.11 -4.59
C ALA A 2 23.04 -14.49 -5.20
N GLU A 3 22.95 -15.59 -5.96
CA GLU A 3 21.69 -16.00 -6.62
C GLU A 3 20.62 -16.43 -5.62
N TYR A 4 21.01 -17.03 -4.48
CA TYR A 4 20.09 -17.42 -3.43
C TYR A 4 19.43 -16.20 -2.78
N LEU A 5 20.21 -15.14 -2.53
CA LEU A 5 19.71 -13.89 -1.97
C LEU A 5 18.79 -13.14 -2.95
N ALA A 6 19.15 -13.12 -4.25
CA ALA A 6 18.31 -12.56 -5.30
C ALA A 6 16.97 -13.30 -5.46
N SER A 7 16.94 -14.61 -5.19
CA SER A 7 15.69 -15.39 -5.21
C SER A 7 14.78 -15.09 -4.01
N ILE A 8 15.32 -14.51 -2.92
CA ILE A 8 14.57 -14.21 -1.70
C ILE A 8 14.02 -12.79 -1.73
N PHE A 9 14.82 -11.82 -2.17
CA PHE A 9 14.45 -10.41 -2.07
C PHE A 9 13.22 -10.08 -2.94
N GLY A 10 12.14 -9.62 -2.32
CA GLY A 10 10.90 -9.24 -3.02
C GLY A 10 10.04 -10.41 -3.54
N THR A 11 10.42 -11.66 -3.25
CA THR A 11 9.60 -12.84 -3.55
C THR A 11 8.84 -13.32 -2.32
N GLU A 12 7.96 -14.32 -2.48
CA GLU A 12 7.24 -14.92 -1.35
C GLU A 12 8.13 -15.65 -0.34
N LYS A 13 9.36 -15.97 -0.75
CA LYS A 13 10.38 -16.60 0.10
C LYS A 13 10.93 -15.62 1.14
N ASP A 14 10.72 -14.31 0.94
CA ASP A 14 11.00 -13.30 1.95
C ASP A 14 10.02 -13.42 3.12
N LYS A 15 10.57 -13.74 4.30
CA LYS A 15 9.81 -13.87 5.54
C LYS A 15 9.67 -12.55 6.30
N VAL A 16 10.50 -11.56 5.98
CA VAL A 16 10.57 -10.26 6.68
C VAL A 16 9.69 -9.25 5.96
N ASN A 17 9.84 -9.14 4.64
CA ASN A 17 9.15 -8.17 3.82
C ASN A 17 7.82 -8.72 3.27
N CYS A 18 6.82 -7.85 3.18
CA CYS A 18 5.58 -8.20 2.52
C CYS A 18 5.77 -8.20 1.00
N SER A 19 5.72 -9.39 0.38
CA SER A 19 5.88 -9.54 -1.07
C SER A 19 4.81 -8.79 -1.87
N PHE A 20 3.59 -8.67 -1.36
CA PHE A 20 2.51 -7.90 -2.00
C PHE A 20 2.80 -6.40 -1.99
N TYR A 21 3.20 -5.86 -0.84
CA TYR A 21 3.53 -4.44 -0.75
C TYR A 21 4.77 -4.10 -1.57
N PHE A 22 5.79 -4.95 -1.55
CA PHE A 22 7.04 -4.71 -2.28
C PHE A 22 6.84 -4.72 -3.81
N LYS A 23 6.05 -5.66 -4.34
CA LYS A 23 5.81 -5.76 -5.79
C LYS A 23 4.70 -4.87 -6.31
N ILE A 24 3.60 -4.73 -5.56
CA ILE A 24 2.37 -4.07 -6.02
C ILE A 24 2.20 -2.67 -5.40
N GLY A 25 2.90 -2.37 -4.31
CA GLY A 25 2.75 -1.10 -3.57
C GLY A 25 1.53 -1.05 -2.64
N ALA A 26 0.74 -2.13 -2.54
CA ALA A 26 -0.45 -2.21 -1.70
C ALA A 26 -0.61 -3.60 -1.07
N CYS A 27 -1.20 -3.64 0.14
CA CYS A 27 -1.47 -4.87 0.87
C CYS A 27 -2.87 -4.83 1.48
N ARG A 28 -3.62 -5.94 1.36
CA ARG A 28 -4.99 -6.07 1.91
C ARG A 28 -5.08 -5.89 3.43
N HIS A 29 -3.99 -6.15 4.14
CA HIS A 29 -3.95 -6.03 5.60
C HIS A 29 -3.64 -4.60 6.07
N GLY A 30 -3.20 -3.71 5.16
CA GLY A 30 -2.76 -2.35 5.50
C GLY A 30 -1.67 -2.38 6.58
N ASP A 31 -1.81 -1.54 7.60
CA ASP A 31 -0.88 -1.46 8.73
C ASP A 31 -0.91 -2.65 9.68
N ARG A 32 -1.98 -3.45 9.60
CA ARG A 32 -2.12 -4.65 10.41
C ARG A 32 -1.41 -5.85 9.79
N CYS A 33 -0.63 -5.65 8.73
CA CYS A 33 0.16 -6.73 8.15
C CYS A 33 1.23 -7.20 9.14
N SER A 34 1.39 -8.51 9.27
CA SER A 34 2.46 -9.10 10.09
C SER A 34 3.85 -8.95 9.47
N ARG A 35 3.93 -8.61 8.17
CA ARG A 35 5.17 -8.42 7.42
C ARG A 35 5.45 -6.94 7.19
N LEU A 36 6.71 -6.57 7.01
CA LEU A 36 7.15 -5.18 6.87
C LEU A 36 6.72 -4.56 5.53
N HIS A 37 6.23 -3.31 5.62
CA HIS A 37 5.89 -2.43 4.49
C HIS A 37 6.90 -1.28 4.41
N ASN A 38 7.97 -1.46 3.63
CA ASN A 38 9.00 -0.43 3.49
C ASN A 38 8.54 0.62 2.45
N LYS A 39 8.16 1.82 2.90
CA LYS A 39 7.91 2.98 2.02
C LYS A 39 9.26 3.56 1.57
N PRO A 40 9.58 3.58 0.27
CA PRO A 40 10.79 4.23 -0.20
C PRO A 40 10.68 5.75 0.00
N THR A 41 11.77 6.40 0.40
CA THR A 41 11.85 7.86 0.53
C THR A 41 11.95 8.56 -0.82
N PHE A 42 12.45 7.86 -1.83
CA PHE A 42 12.52 8.29 -3.22
C PHE A 42 12.11 7.14 -4.14
N SER A 43 11.25 7.40 -5.11
CA SER A 43 10.81 6.42 -6.10
C SER A 43 10.57 7.08 -7.45
N GLN A 44 10.80 6.32 -8.52
CA GLN A 44 10.42 6.74 -9.87
C GLN A 44 8.91 6.64 -10.10
N THR A 45 8.24 5.71 -9.38
CA THR A 45 6.81 5.46 -9.48
C THR A 45 6.08 6.03 -8.26
N ILE A 46 4.91 6.64 -8.52
CA ILE A 46 4.01 7.16 -7.48
C ILE A 46 2.72 6.34 -7.44
N LEU A 47 2.11 6.23 -6.26
CA LEU A 47 0.84 5.54 -6.07
C LEU A 47 -0.19 6.53 -5.51
N ILE A 48 -1.28 6.74 -6.25
CA ILE A 48 -2.40 7.56 -5.82
C ILE A 48 -3.58 6.64 -5.54
N GLN A 49 -3.90 6.48 -4.25
CA GLN A 49 -4.95 5.56 -3.81
C GLN A 49 -6.33 6.11 -4.16
N ASN A 50 -7.22 5.25 -4.65
CA ASN A 50 -8.63 5.56 -4.87
C ASN A 50 -8.88 6.78 -5.79
N ILE A 51 -7.98 7.06 -6.74
CA ILE A 51 -8.14 8.19 -7.67
C ILE A 51 -9.30 7.99 -8.65
N TYR A 52 -9.49 6.76 -9.12
CA TYR A 52 -10.55 6.42 -10.04
C TYR A 52 -11.68 5.71 -9.30
N ARG A 53 -12.88 6.30 -9.36
CA ARG A 53 -14.10 5.68 -8.84
C ARG A 53 -14.98 5.30 -10.02
N ASN A 54 -15.21 3.99 -10.17
CA ASN A 54 -16.07 3.48 -11.23
C ASN A 54 -17.49 4.07 -11.12
N PRO A 55 -18.05 4.72 -12.15
CA PRO A 55 -19.40 5.29 -12.12
C PRO A 55 -20.51 4.25 -11.86
N GLN A 56 -20.29 2.97 -12.17
CA GLN A 56 -21.23 1.91 -11.81
C GLN A 56 -21.21 1.62 -10.29
N ASN A 57 -20.08 1.84 -9.63
CA ASN A 57 -19.95 1.69 -8.17
C ASN A 57 -20.48 2.93 -7.44
N SER A 58 -20.50 4.11 -8.06
CA SER A 58 -21.06 5.32 -7.44
C SER A 58 -22.59 5.27 -7.34
N ALA A 59 -23.26 4.61 -8.28
CA ALA A 59 -24.72 4.40 -8.23
C ALA A 59 -25.17 3.55 -7.02
N GLN A 60 -24.31 2.63 -6.54
CA GLN A 60 -24.56 1.84 -5.33
C GLN A 60 -24.37 2.64 -4.04
N THR A 61 -23.83 3.87 -4.10
CA THR A 61 -23.57 4.67 -2.89
C THR A 61 -24.74 5.59 -2.50
N ALA A 62 -25.87 5.53 -3.22
CA ALA A 62 -27.06 6.35 -2.94
C ALA A 62 -27.94 5.82 -1.80
N ASP A 63 -27.71 4.60 -1.30
CA ASP A 63 -28.51 3.97 -0.23
C ASP A 63 -27.89 4.09 1.17
N GLY A 64 -26.76 4.80 1.30
CA GLY A 64 -26.10 5.01 2.60
C GLY A 64 -25.58 3.73 3.27
N SER A 65 -25.66 2.56 2.61
CA SER A 65 -25.23 1.30 3.19
C SER A 65 -23.85 0.95 2.65
N HIS A 66 -22.85 1.18 3.52
CA HIS A 66 -21.52 0.60 3.45
C HIS A 66 -20.49 1.26 2.50
N CYS A 67 -20.17 2.52 2.76
CA CYS A 67 -18.85 3.09 2.39
C CYS A 67 -17.78 2.76 3.44
N CYS A 68 -17.58 1.49 3.80
CA CYS A 68 -16.49 1.12 4.73
C CYS A 68 -15.10 1.14 4.07
N VAL A 69 -14.97 1.50 2.79
CA VAL A 69 -13.75 1.20 2.02
C VAL A 69 -12.64 2.24 2.17
N THR A 70 -12.87 3.46 2.69
CA THR A 70 -11.84 4.50 2.57
C THR A 70 -11.64 5.46 3.76
N ALA A 71 -12.03 5.08 4.98
CA ALA A 71 -11.76 5.91 6.16
C ALA A 71 -11.28 5.12 7.39
N ARG A 72 -10.26 4.27 7.21
CA ARG A 72 -9.48 3.79 8.36
C ARG A 72 -8.00 4.03 8.11
N SER A 73 -7.57 5.13 8.74
CA SER A 73 -6.21 5.46 9.17
C SER A 73 -5.16 5.67 8.09
N TRP A 74 -5.10 6.87 7.50
CA TRP A 74 -3.82 7.47 7.09
C TRP A 74 -3.86 8.98 7.25
N GLN A 75 -4.02 9.42 8.50
CA GLN A 75 -3.82 10.82 8.91
C GLN A 75 -2.34 11.22 8.95
N SER A 76 -1.41 10.41 8.42
CA SER A 76 0.04 10.67 8.50
C SER A 76 0.64 11.36 7.28
N PHE A 77 -0.17 11.91 6.37
CA PHE A 77 0.36 12.83 5.33
C PHE A 77 0.58 14.26 5.86
N GLU A 78 0.13 14.59 7.07
CA GLU A 78 0.37 15.87 7.75
C GLU A 78 1.58 15.75 8.69
N GLY A 79 2.79 15.70 8.12
CA GLY A 79 4.03 15.57 8.88
C GLY A 79 5.29 15.96 8.12
N LEU A 80 5.28 17.11 7.44
CA LEU A 80 6.52 17.89 7.24
C LEU A 80 6.99 18.43 8.62
N PRO A 81 8.28 18.77 8.86
CA PRO A 81 9.33 19.11 7.89
C PRO A 81 10.75 18.57 8.19
N GLN A 82 11.58 18.47 7.16
CA GLN A 82 12.98 18.95 7.19
C GLN A 82 13.27 19.33 5.72
N HIS A 83 13.27 20.60 5.32
CA HIS A 83 14.46 21.47 5.31
C HIS A 83 15.76 20.76 4.90
N CYS A 84 16.48 21.43 3.99
CA CYS A 84 17.83 21.09 3.52
C CYS A 84 18.77 20.62 4.64
#